data_AF-A0A562J1P3-F1
#
_entry.id   AF-A0A562J1P3-F1
#
_cell.length_a   1.000
_cell.length_b   1.000
_cell.length_c   1.000
_cell.angle_alpha   90.00
_cell.angle_beta   90.00
_cell.angle_gamma   90.00
#
_symmetry.space_group_name_H-M   'P 1'
#
loop_
_entity.id
_entity.type
_entity.pdbx_description
1 polymer ?
#
loop_
_entity_poly.entity_id
_entity_poly.type
_entity_poly.pdbx_seq_one_letter_code
_entity_poly.pdbx_strand_id
1 'polypeptide(L)'
;MPEEAPCQVSALSHYFGSLLHPIQLRRDYKTTKARRTFTPEFKPQMIKLYESGKPGKDIISEYDLTPSALDKWVKQSQTSGSFKEKDNRTPEEIELIELRKENQRLLMEYDILKQAALIIGRK
;
A
#
# COMPACT_ATOMS: atom_id res chain seq x y z
N MET A 1 -59.35 42.66 -5.77
CA MET A 1 -59.54 41.68 -4.69
C MET A 1 -60.56 40.66 -5.17
N PRO A 2 -60.42 39.35 -4.92
CA PRO A 2 -59.46 38.69 -4.04
C PRO A 2 -58.75 37.45 -4.68
N GLU A 3 -57.60 37.01 -4.13
CA GLU A 3 -57.36 35.74 -3.35
C GLU A 3 -57.03 34.55 -4.28
N GLU A 4 -56.11 33.61 -4.03
CA GLU A 4 -55.22 33.18 -2.94
C GLU A 4 -54.27 32.13 -3.58
N ALA A 5 -52.94 32.13 -3.41
CA ALA A 5 -52.14 31.63 -2.28
C ALA A 5 -52.09 30.07 -2.13
N PRO A 6 -50.98 29.51 -1.59
CA PRO A 6 -50.33 28.27 -2.04
C PRO A 6 -50.65 27.01 -1.23
N CYS A 7 -50.56 25.84 -1.85
CA CYS A 7 -50.72 24.56 -1.16
C CYS A 7 -49.39 24.07 -0.53
N GLN A 8 -49.20 24.51 0.72
CA GLN A 8 -48.74 23.76 1.90
C GLN A 8 -47.50 22.85 1.80
N VAL A 9 -46.43 23.32 2.45
CA VAL A 9 -45.42 22.49 3.11
C VAL A 9 -45.93 22.14 4.51
N SER A 10 -46.00 20.85 4.89
CA SER A 10 -45.67 20.38 6.26
C SER A 10 -45.96 18.88 6.45
N ALA A 11 -45.05 18.25 7.21
CA ALA A 11 -45.18 17.00 7.95
C ALA A 11 -44.63 15.73 7.28
N LEU A 12 -43.33 15.48 7.49
CA LEU A 12 -42.82 14.24 8.10
C LEU A 12 -41.38 14.49 8.59
N SER A 13 -41.25 15.27 9.66
CA SER A 13 -40.00 15.58 10.38
C SER A 13 -39.66 14.56 11.48
N HIS A 14 -40.31 13.40 11.53
CA HIS A 14 -40.20 12.50 12.68
C HIS A 14 -40.21 11.03 12.29
N TYR A 15 -39.12 10.55 11.67
CA TYR A 15 -38.53 9.27 12.06
C TYR A 15 -37.12 9.16 11.47
N PHE A 16 -36.14 8.96 12.36
CA PHE A 16 -34.69 8.87 12.13
C PHE A 16 -33.89 10.17 12.06
N GLY A 17 -33.86 10.88 13.18
CA GLY A 17 -32.71 11.69 13.56
C GLY A 17 -31.50 10.81 13.94
N SER A 18 -30.31 11.32 13.59
CA SER A 18 -29.04 11.09 14.29
C SER A 18 -28.53 9.66 14.41
N LEU A 19 -27.67 9.23 13.47
CA LEU A 19 -26.33 8.68 13.79
C LEU A 19 -25.57 8.35 12.50
N LEU A 20 -25.21 9.37 11.73
CA LEU A 20 -23.95 9.32 11.00
C LEU A 20 -23.20 10.60 11.37
N HIS A 21 -22.49 10.53 12.50
CA HIS A 21 -21.38 11.43 12.71
C HIS A 21 -20.53 11.36 11.43
N PRO A 22 -20.22 12.48 10.75
CA PRO A 22 -19.16 12.44 9.78
C PRO A 22 -17.94 11.94 10.55
N ILE A 23 -17.52 10.72 10.24
CA ILE A 23 -16.27 10.16 10.68
C ILE A 23 -15.25 11.22 10.28
N GLN A 24 -14.79 11.98 11.27
CA GLN A 24 -13.64 12.85 11.13
C GLN A 24 -12.53 11.90 10.73
N LEU A 25 -12.31 11.76 9.42
CA LEU A 25 -11.13 11.10 8.88
C LEU A 25 -9.98 11.93 9.43
N ARG A 26 -9.46 11.49 10.58
CA ARG A 26 -8.13 11.81 11.07
C ARG A 26 -7.18 11.20 10.04
N ARG A 27 -7.11 11.85 8.89
CA ARG A 27 -6.16 11.57 7.85
C ARG A 27 -4.88 12.15 8.42
N ASP A 28 -4.26 11.39 9.33
CA ASP A 28 -2.87 11.58 9.71
C ASP A 28 -2.10 11.49 8.39
N TYR A 29 -1.89 12.63 7.75
CA TYR A 29 -1.13 12.72 6.51
C TYR A 29 0.29 12.32 6.91
N LYS A 30 0.60 11.03 6.76
CA LYS A 30 1.95 10.54 6.95
C LYS A 30 2.83 11.37 6.01
N THR A 31 3.62 12.27 6.57
CA THR A 31 4.60 13.03 5.78
C THR A 31 5.59 12.00 5.24
N THR A 32 5.53 11.75 3.94
CA THR A 32 6.40 10.77 3.30
C THR A 32 7.81 11.35 3.31
N LYS A 33 8.63 10.95 4.30
CA LYS A 33 10.06 11.30 4.32
C LYS A 33 10.66 10.84 2.99
N ALA A 34 11.44 11.71 2.36
CA ALA A 34 12.12 11.39 1.11
C ALA A 34 12.87 10.06 1.26
N ARG A 35 12.75 9.19 0.25
CA ARG A 35 13.38 7.87 0.29
C ARG A 35 14.90 8.07 0.29
N ARG A 36 15.54 7.63 1.38
CA ARG A 36 17.01 7.60 1.47
C ARG A 36 17.57 6.61 0.43
N THR A 37 18.63 7.00 -0.26
CA THR A 37 19.42 6.13 -1.13
C THR A 37 20.76 5.87 -0.46
N PHE A 38 21.23 4.63 -0.57
CA PHE A 38 22.52 4.22 -0.03
C PHE A 38 23.37 3.71 -1.19
N THR A 39 24.69 3.90 -1.10
CA THR A 39 25.62 3.32 -2.07
C THR A 39 25.61 1.79 -1.95
N PRO A 40 25.96 1.05 -3.04
CA PRO A 40 25.96 -0.41 -3.00
C PRO A 40 26.89 -0.97 -1.92
N GLU A 41 28.01 -0.30 -1.66
CA GLU A 41 29.02 -0.70 -0.66
C GLU A 41 28.60 -0.41 0.79
N PHE A 42 27.69 0.54 1.00
CA PHE A 42 27.33 0.99 2.34
C PHE A 42 26.65 -0.12 3.17
N LYS A 43 25.69 -0.83 2.58
CA LYS A 43 24.97 -1.89 3.31
C LYS A 43 25.89 -3.04 3.72
N PRO A 44 26.76 -3.61 2.85
CA PRO A 44 27.77 -4.57 3.26
C PRO A 44 28.64 -4.09 4.42
N GLN A 45 29.08 -2.82 4.40
CA GLN A 45 29.90 -2.27 5.48
C GLN A 45 29.15 -2.24 6.82
N MET A 46 27.87 -1.83 6.82
CA MET A 46 27.06 -1.83 8.04
C MET A 46 26.84 -3.23 8.61
N ILE A 47 26.63 -4.23 7.73
CA ILE A 47 26.51 -5.62 8.15
C ILE A 47 27.83 -6.15 8.71
N LYS A 48 28.96 -5.83 8.09
CA LYS A 48 30.29 -6.21 8.60
C LYS A 48 30.57 -5.62 9.99
N LEU A 49 30.15 -4.38 10.25
CA LEU A 49 30.23 -3.77 11.58
C LEU A 49 29.36 -4.52 12.59
N TYR A 50 28.13 -4.88 12.21
CA TYR A 50 27.24 -5.66 13.06
C TYR A 50 27.83 -7.05 13.39
N GLU A 51 28.37 -7.75 12.38
CA GLU A 51 29.01 -9.06 12.54
C GLU A 51 30.30 -9.00 13.38
N SER A 52 31.01 -7.87 13.39
CA SER A 52 32.16 -7.65 14.26
C SER A 52 31.82 -7.51 15.75
N GLY A 53 30.54 -7.61 16.12
CA GLY A 53 30.05 -7.56 17.50
C GLY A 53 29.65 -6.17 18.00
N LYS A 54 29.65 -5.16 17.12
CA LYS A 54 29.16 -3.82 17.48
C LYS A 54 27.64 -3.85 17.66
N PRO A 55 27.10 -3.35 18.79
CA PRO A 55 25.66 -3.43 19.04
C PRO A 55 24.89 -2.61 18.01
N GLY A 56 23.79 -3.17 17.51
CA GLY A 56 22.99 -2.53 16.46
C GLY A 56 22.48 -1.14 16.83
N LYS A 57 22.22 -0.88 18.12
CA LYS A 57 21.82 0.45 18.61
C LYS A 57 22.86 1.53 18.32
N ASP A 58 24.14 1.22 18.50
CA ASP A 58 25.23 2.16 18.27
C ASP A 58 25.35 2.45 16.76
N ILE A 59 25.28 1.40 15.93
CA ILE A 59 25.28 1.53 14.46
C ILE A 59 24.10 2.38 13.98
N ILE A 60 22.91 2.14 14.53
CA ILE A 60 21.70 2.92 14.21
C ILE A 60 21.91 4.40 14.54
N SER A 61 22.46 4.69 15.72
CA SER A 61 22.66 6.07 16.19
C SER A 61 23.76 6.81 15.42
N GLU A 62 24.88 6.15 15.12
CA GLU A 62 26.05 6.77 14.50
C GLU A 62 25.82 7.08 13.02
N TYR A 63 25.04 6.24 12.32
CA TYR A 63 24.80 6.37 10.89
C TYR A 63 23.39 6.89 10.53
N ASP A 64 22.63 7.42 11.50
CA ASP A 64 21.23 7.88 11.34
C ASP A 64 20.35 6.89 10.55
N LEU A 65 20.45 5.60 10.92
CA LEU A 65 19.64 4.56 10.34
C LEU A 65 18.30 4.45 11.09
N THR A 66 17.28 3.91 10.42
CA THR A 66 16.09 3.46 11.15
C THR A 66 16.35 2.03 11.66
N PRO A 67 15.86 1.66 12.86
CA PRO A 67 16.03 0.30 13.38
C PRO A 67 15.58 -0.77 12.36
N SER A 68 14.43 -0.54 11.73
CA SER A 68 13.89 -1.44 10.71
C SER A 68 14.76 -1.59 9.46
N ALA A 69 15.60 -0.59 9.13
CA ALA A 69 16.50 -0.70 7.99
C ALA A 69 17.65 -1.66 8.30
N LEU A 70 18.29 -1.51 9.47
CA LEU A 70 19.37 -2.41 9.89
C LEU A 70 18.86 -3.84 10.05
N ASP A 71 17.74 -4.03 10.75
CA ASP A 71 17.13 -5.35 10.95
C ASP A 71 16.82 -6.04 9.62
N LYS A 72 16.29 -5.28 8.65
CA LYS A 72 16.00 -5.79 7.31
C LYS A 72 17.28 -6.21 6.59
N TRP A 73 18.34 -5.41 6.64
CA TRP A 73 19.60 -5.74 5.96
C TRP A 73 20.29 -6.96 6.58
N VAL A 74 20.22 -7.13 7.91
CA VAL A 74 20.77 -8.32 8.60
C VAL A 74 20.01 -9.58 8.17
N LYS A 75 18.68 -9.52 8.10
CA LYS A 75 17.88 -10.65 7.61
C LYS A 75 18.20 -11.00 6.16
N GLN A 76 18.32 -9.97 5.31
CA GLN A 76 18.64 -10.15 3.88
C GLN A 76 20.03 -10.77 3.67
N SER A 77 21.04 -10.30 4.42
CA SER A 77 22.39 -10.85 4.32
C SER A 77 22.45 -12.30 4.77
N GLN A 78 21.73 -12.67 5.84
CA GLN A 78 21.67 -14.05 6.34
C GLN A 78 20.87 -15.01 5.45
N THR A 79 19.87 -14.50 4.72
CA THR A 79 18.98 -15.35 3.91
C THR A 79 19.54 -15.59 2.52
N SER A 80 19.82 -14.53 1.76
CA SER A 80 20.23 -14.64 0.34
C SER A 80 21.61 -14.04 0.05
N GLY A 81 22.18 -13.28 1.00
CA GLY A 81 23.39 -12.48 0.76
C GLY A 81 23.16 -11.27 -0.16
N SER A 82 21.94 -11.05 -0.67
CA SER A 82 21.59 -9.94 -1.54
C SER A 82 20.73 -8.92 -0.81
N PHE A 83 21.00 -7.63 -1.01
CA PHE A 83 20.15 -6.54 -0.48
C PHE A 83 18.99 -6.16 -1.42
N LYS A 84 18.79 -6.93 -2.50
CA LYS A 84 17.67 -6.73 -3.43
C LYS A 84 16.46 -7.52 -2.95
N GLU A 85 15.32 -6.87 -2.88
CA GLU A 85 14.08 -7.50 -2.39
C GLU A 85 13.68 -8.73 -3.20
N LYS A 86 13.91 -8.70 -4.52
CA LYS A 86 13.52 -9.79 -5.42
C LYS A 86 14.21 -11.11 -5.07
N ASP A 87 15.47 -11.02 -4.65
CA ASP A 87 16.33 -12.17 -4.38
C ASP A 87 16.04 -12.79 -3.00
N ASN A 88 15.28 -12.09 -2.15
CA ASN A 88 14.91 -12.52 -0.81
C ASN A 88 13.47 -13.04 -0.71
N ARG A 89 12.77 -13.18 -1.84
CA ARG A 89 11.41 -13.73 -1.83
C ARG A 89 11.42 -15.24 -1.72
N THR A 90 10.46 -15.79 -1.01
CA THR A 90 10.27 -17.25 -1.01
C THR A 90 9.70 -17.72 -2.35
N PRO A 91 9.86 -19.01 -2.72
CA PRO A 91 9.24 -19.56 -3.91
C PRO A 91 7.72 -19.33 -3.97
N GLU A 92 7.04 -19.46 -2.82
CA GLU A 92 5.60 -19.24 -2.70
C GLU A 92 5.22 -17.77 -2.95
N GLU A 93 6.05 -16.82 -2.48
CA GLU A 93 5.83 -15.40 -2.76
C GLU A 93 6.03 -15.06 -4.24
N ILE A 94 7.00 -15.71 -4.90
CA ILE A 94 7.24 -15.55 -6.34
C ILE A 94 6.03 -16.06 -7.12
N GLU A 95 5.58 -17.28 -6.83
CA GLU A 95 4.40 -17.87 -7.47
C GLU A 95 3.15 -17.00 -7.26
N LEU A 96 2.93 -16.49 -6.04
CA LEU A 96 1.80 -15.61 -5.74
C LEU A 96 1.83 -14.31 -6.57
N ILE A 97 3.02 -13.74 -6.81
CA ILE A 97 3.19 -12.55 -7.65
C ILE A 97 2.86 -12.88 -9.11
N GLU A 98 3.30 -14.03 -9.60
CA GLU A 98 3.05 -14.49 -10.96
C GLU A 98 1.56 -14.75 -11.20
N LEU A 99 0.92 -15.50 -10.30
CA LEU A 99 -0.51 -15.79 -10.35
C LEU A 99 -1.36 -14.51 -10.31
N ARG A 100 -0.98 -13.51 -9.51
CA ARG A 100 -1.69 -12.23 -9.48
C ARG A 100 -1.59 -11.46 -10.80
N LYS A 101 -0.41 -11.48 -11.45
CA LYS A 101 -0.23 -10.86 -12.77
C LYS A 101 -1.02 -11.58 -13.84
N GLU A 102 -0.98 -12.90 -13.81
CA GLU A 102 -1.73 -13.75 -14.74
C GLU A 102 -3.23 -13.52 -14.59
N ASN A 103 -3.74 -13.53 -13.36
CA ASN A 103 -5.14 -13.29 -13.06
C ASN A 103 -5.57 -11.89 -13.54
N GLN A 104 -4.75 -10.86 -13.31
CA GLN A 104 -5.02 -9.52 -13.83
C GLN A 104 -5.08 -9.50 -15.36
N ARG A 105 -4.17 -10.19 -16.05
CA ARG A 105 -4.18 -10.31 -17.51
C ARG A 105 -5.47 -10.99 -18.00
N LEU A 106 -5.83 -12.12 -17.39
CA LEU A 106 -7.04 -12.88 -17.72
C LEU A 106 -8.31 -12.05 -17.50
N LEU A 107 -8.38 -11.26 -16.43
CA LEU A 107 -9.51 -10.37 -16.18
C LEU A 107 -9.64 -9.30 -17.27
N MET A 108 -8.53 -8.76 -17.76
CA MET A 108 -8.52 -7.80 -18.86
C MET A 108 -8.95 -8.46 -20.18
N GLU A 109 -8.43 -9.65 -20.49
CA GLU A 109 -8.83 -10.43 -21.68
C GLU A 109 -10.33 -10.76 -21.63
N TYR A 110 -10.82 -11.19 -20.48
CA TYR A 110 -12.25 -11.46 -20.26
C TYR A 110 -13.13 -10.22 -20.49
N ASP A 111 -12.70 -9.05 -20.00
CA ASP A 111 -13.46 -7.82 -20.22
C ASP A 111 -13.50 -7.41 -21.70
N ILE A 112 -12.38 -7.56 -22.42
CA ILE A 112 -12.32 -7.33 -23.88
C ILE A 112 -13.28 -8.27 -24.61
N LEU A 113 -13.27 -9.56 -24.28
CA LEU A 113 -14.17 -10.55 -24.90
C LEU A 113 -15.64 -10.24 -24.62
N LYS A 114 -15.95 -9.82 -23.40
CA LYS A 114 -17.31 -9.42 -23.01
C LYS A 114 -17.78 -8.20 -23.80
N GLN A 115 -16.91 -7.20 -23.97
CA GLN A 115 -17.19 -6.03 -24.79
C GLN A 115 -17.41 -6.42 -26.26
N ALA A 116 -16.57 -7.29 -26.82
CA ALA A 116 -16.72 -7.78 -28.19
C ALA A 116 -18.04 -8.54 -28.42
N ALA A 117 -18.42 -9.43 -27.50
CA ALA A 117 -19.68 -10.18 -27.58
C ALA A 117 -20.91 -9.25 -27.60
N LEU A 118 -20.90 -8.18 -26.80
CA LEU A 118 -21.96 -7.17 -26.78
C LEU A 118 -22.07 -6.36 -28.08
N ILE A 119 -20.97 -6.21 -28.82
CA ILE A 119 -20.96 -5.55 -30.13
C ILE A 119 -21.52 -6.49 -31.20
N ILE A 120 -21.10 -7.76 -31.19
CA ILE A 120 -21.50 -8.76 -32.19
C ILE A 120 -22.98 -9.13 -32.05
N GLY A 121 -23.48 -9.31 -30.81
CA GLY A 121 -24.87 -9.71 -30.56
C GLY A 121 -25.93 -8.63 -30.81
N ARG A 122 -25.53 -7.42 -31.22
CA ARG A 122 -26.45 -6.31 -31.57
C ARG A 122 -26.72 -6.20 -33.08
N LYS A 123 -26.28 -7.18 -33.87
CA LYS A 123 -26.50 -7.27 -35.32
C LYS A 123 -27.54 -8.34 -35.62
#